data_AF-A0A7W5KYC0-F1
#
_entry.id   AF-A0A7W5KYC0-F1
#
_cell.length_a   1.000
_cell.length_b   1.000
_cell.length_c   1.000
_cell.angle_alpha   90.00
_cell.angle_beta   90.00
_cell.angle_gamma   90.00
#
_symmetry.space_group_name_H-M   'P 1'
#
loop_
_entity.id
_entity.type
_entity.pdbx_description
1 polymer ?
#
loop_
_entity_poly.entity_id
_entity_poly.type
_entity_poly.pdbx_seq_one_letter_code
_entity_poly.pdbx_strand_id
1 'polypeptide(L)' 'MRKHHFARADRNATSSRQRLLDRYKQYLQFAELKSLAGDRIGAENDYQHAEHFFRSAAEQKDADRL' A
#
# COMPACT_ATOMS: atom_id res chain seq x y z
N MET A 1 -15.59 31.65 11.86
CA MET A 1 -14.83 31.14 10.69
C MET A 1 -14.44 29.67 10.91
N ARG A 2 -14.91 28.81 9.98
CA ARG A 2 -14.40 27.51 9.50
C ARG A 2 -13.78 26.51 10.50
N LYS A 3 -14.63 25.65 11.07
CA LYS A 3 -14.27 24.32 11.61
C LYS A 3 -14.67 23.21 10.60
N HIS A 4 -13.97 23.09 9.46
CA HIS A 4 -14.27 22.03 8.47
C HIS A 4 -13.05 21.40 7.79
N HIS A 5 -11.82 21.73 8.19
CA HIS A 5 -10.61 21.24 7.51
C HIS A 5 -10.11 19.88 8.02
N PHE A 6 -10.41 19.49 9.26
CA PHE A 6 -9.91 18.25 9.87
C PHE A 6 -10.58 16.96 9.33
N ALA A 7 -11.92 16.95 9.20
CA ALA A 7 -12.66 15.75 8.74
C ALA A 7 -12.46 15.39 7.25
N ARG A 8 -11.78 16.25 6.49
CA ARG A 8 -11.50 16.04 5.06
C ARG A 8 -10.09 15.48 4.84
N ALA A 9 -9.14 15.83 5.69
CA ALA A 9 -7.77 15.30 5.65
C ALA A 9 -7.73 13.84 6.14
N ASP A 10 -8.41 13.55 7.25
CA ASP A 10 -8.49 12.23 7.88
C ASP A 10 -9.12 11.16 6.94
N ARG A 11 -10.24 11.48 6.29
CA ARG A 11 -10.86 10.62 5.27
C ARG A 11 -9.99 10.39 4.04
N ASN A 12 -9.15 11.36 3.70
CA ASN A 12 -8.27 11.25 2.53
C ASN A 12 -7.02 10.43 2.86
N ALA A 13 -6.49 10.53 4.09
CA ALA A 13 -5.39 9.72 4.59
C ALA A 13 -5.78 8.24 4.74
N THR A 14 -6.96 7.96 5.31
CA THR A 14 -7.51 6.59 5.38
C THR A 14 -7.78 6.01 3.98
N SER A 15 -8.33 6.80 3.05
CA SER A 15 -8.51 6.36 1.65
C SER A 15 -7.17 6.13 0.94
N SER A 16 -6.16 6.96 1.19
CA SER A 16 -4.82 6.80 0.62
C SER A 16 -4.14 5.52 1.12
N ARG A 17 -4.22 5.26 2.43
CA ARG A 17 -3.66 4.04 3.03
C ARG A 17 -4.32 2.77 2.50
N GLN A 18 -5.64 2.79 2.34
CA GLN A 18 -6.35 1.64 1.77
C GLN A 18 -5.86 1.33 0.35
N ARG A 19 -5.67 2.34 -0.50
CA ARG A 19 -5.13 2.15 -1.86
C ARG A 19 -3.73 1.54 -1.85
N LEU A 20 -2.87 1.92 -0.91
CA LEU A 20 -1.55 1.31 -0.76
C LEU A 20 -1.65 -0.17 -0.37
N LEU A 21 -2.53 -0.51 0.55
CA LEU A 21 -2.79 -1.91 0.92
C LEU A 21 -3.39 -2.73 -0.23
N ASP A 22 -4.23 -2.12 -1.06
CA ASP A 22 -4.78 -2.79 -2.25
C ASP A 22 -3.68 -3.07 -3.28
N ARG A 23 -2.76 -2.12 -3.51
CA ARG A 23 -1.57 -2.35 -4.35
C ARG A 23 -0.66 -3.43 -3.80
N TYR A 24 -0.40 -3.42 -2.50
CA TYR A 24 0.35 -4.47 -1.82
C TYR A 24 -0.23 -5.87 -2.14
N LYS A 25 -1.53 -6.06 -1.95
CA LYS A 25 -2.21 -7.33 -2.25
C LYS A 25 -2.14 -7.70 -3.73
N GLN A 26 -2.27 -6.72 -4.61
CA GLN A 26 -2.19 -6.94 -6.06
C GLN A 26 -0.81 -7.48 -6.46
N TYR A 27 0.27 -6.89 -5.93
CA TYR A 27 1.64 -7.35 -6.22
C TYR A 27 1.95 -8.70 -5.61
N LEU A 28 1.38 -9.06 -4.46
CA LEU A 28 1.48 -10.44 -3.94
C LEU A 28 0.87 -11.46 -4.91
N GLN A 29 -0.30 -11.17 -5.50
CA GLN A 29 -0.92 -12.05 -6.48
C GLN A 29 -0.05 -12.20 -7.74
N PHE A 30 0.56 -11.10 -8.22
CA PHE A 30 1.47 -11.17 -9.36
C PHE A 30 2.71 -12.01 -9.04
N ALA A 31 3.31 -11.82 -7.86
CA ALA A 31 4.45 -12.60 -7.40
C ALA A 31 4.14 -14.10 -7.31
N GLU A 32 2.95 -14.45 -6.82
CA GLU A 32 2.47 -15.83 -6.74
C GLU A 32 2.30 -16.44 -8.14
N LEU A 33 1.63 -15.73 -9.05
CA LEU A 33 1.43 -16.18 -10.43
C LEU A 33 2.76 -16.40 -11.16
N LYS A 34 3.72 -15.49 -11.00
CA LYS A 34 5.06 -15.62 -11.60
C LYS A 34 5.87 -16.75 -10.97
N SER A 35 5.75 -16.95 -9.65
CA SER A 35 6.36 -18.08 -8.95
C SER A 35 5.85 -19.42 -9.49
N LEU A 36 4.53 -19.54 -9.67
CA LEU A 36 3.89 -20.74 -10.24
C LEU A 36 4.27 -20.97 -11.71
N ALA A 37 4.49 -19.90 -12.47
CA ALA A 37 4.99 -19.96 -13.84
C ALA A 37 6.50 -20.26 -13.93
N GLY A 38 7.22 -20.33 -12.81
CA GLY A 38 8.66 -20.54 -12.77
C GLY A 38 9.51 -19.28 -13.01
N ASP A 39 8.89 -18.11 -13.18
CA ASP A 39 9.57 -16.82 -13.29
C ASP A 39 9.95 -16.28 -11.91
N ARG A 40 11.06 -16.81 -11.37
CA ARG A 40 11.55 -16.46 -10.03
C ARG A 40 12.01 -15.01 -9.92
N ILE A 41 12.62 -14.46 -10.98
CA ILE A 41 13.14 -13.09 -10.98
C ILE A 41 11.99 -12.09 -11.04
N GLY A 42 11.00 -12.33 -11.90
CA GLY A 42 9.79 -11.52 -11.94
C GLY A 42 8.98 -11.60 -10.65
N ALA A 43 8.93 -12.76 -10.00
CA ALA A 43 8.29 -12.92 -8.69
C ALA A 43 8.99 -12.12 -7.59
N GLU A 44 10.32 -12.18 -7.49
CA GLU A 44 11.09 -11.38 -6.53
C GLU A 44 10.87 -9.88 -6.74
N ASN A 45 10.86 -9.43 -8.00
CA ASN A 45 10.57 -8.05 -8.33
C ASN A 45 9.17 -7.62 -7.84
N ASP A 46 8.15 -8.45 -8.01
CA ASP A 46 6.81 -8.16 -7.49
C ASP A 46 6.74 -8.17 -5.96
N TYR A 47 7.48 -9.08 -5.29
CA TYR A 47 7.59 -9.07 -3.83
C TYR A 47 8.21 -7.77 -3.30
N GLN A 48 9.25 -7.25 -3.96
CA GLN A 48 9.85 -5.96 -3.60
C GLN A 48 8.85 -4.80 -3.76
N HIS A 49 8.04 -4.80 -4.82
CA HIS A 49 6.95 -3.83 -4.97
C HIS A 49 5.90 -3.97 -3.87
N ALA A 50 5.50 -5.19 -3.53
CA ALA A 50 4.56 -5.44 -2.43
C ALA A 50 5.12 -4.87 -1.11
N GLU A 51 6.38 -5.16 -0.79
CA GLU A 51 7.05 -4.65 0.40
C GLU A 51 7.06 -3.12 0.45
N HIS A 52 7.37 -2.46 -0.67
CA HIS A 52 7.35 -1.00 -0.78
C HIS A 52 5.98 -0.43 -0.38
N PHE A 53 4.90 -0.92 -0.97
CA PHE A 53 3.55 -0.44 -0.66
C PHE A 53 3.14 -0.71 0.79
N PHE A 54 3.54 -1.85 1.36
CA PHE A 54 3.24 -2.17 2.75
C PHE A 54 3.96 -1.21 3.72
N ARG A 55 5.25 -0.92 3.49
CA ARG A 55 6.00 0.05 4.31
C ARG A 55 5.38 1.45 4.20
N SER A 56 5.08 1.92 3.00
CA SER A 56 4.42 3.23 2.81
C SER A 56 3.04 3.31 3.48
N ALA A 57 2.29 2.21 3.51
CA ALA A 57 1.01 2.17 4.23
C ALA A 57 1.17 2.21 5.76
N ALA A 58 2.29 1.71 6.29
CA ALA A 58 2.64 1.82 7.69
C ALA A 58 3.08 3.25 8.05
N GLU A 59 3.91 3.88 7.22
CA GLU A 59 4.34 5.27 7.40
C GLU A 59 3.15 6.25 7.43
N GLN A 60 2.13 6.04 6.59
CA GLN A 60 0.90 6.85 6.64
C GLN A 60 0.11 6.67 7.94
N LYS A 61 0.15 5.48 8.57
CA LYS A 61 -0.49 5.24 9.87
C LYS A 61 0.24 6.00 10.98
N ASP A 62 1.57 6.01 10.93
CA ASP A 62 2.37 6.67 11.94
C ASP A 62 2.27 8.20 11.82
N ALA A 63 2.17 8.72 10.59
CA ALA A 63 1.91 10.13 10.33
C ALA A 63 0.52 10.60 10.81
N ASP A 64 -0.48 9.72 10.81
CA ASP A 64 -1.84 10.02 11.32
C ASP A 64 -1.90 10.03 12.86
N ARG A 65 -0.90 9.43 13.53
CA ARG A 65 -0.84 9.28 14.99
C ARG A 65 -0.05 10.39 15.69
N LEU A 66 0.73 11.18 14.95
CA LEU A 66 1.58 12.29 15.43
C LEU A 66 0.86 13.63 15.35
#